data_AF-A0A7L4DV63-F1
#
_entry.id   AF-A0A7L4DV63-F1
#
_cell.length_a   1.000
_cell.length_b   1.000
_cell.length_c   1.000
_cell.angle_alpha   90.00
_cell.angle_beta   90.00
_cell.angle_gamma   90.00
#
_symmetry.space_group_name_H-M   'P 1'
#
loop_
_entity.id
_entity.type
_entity.pdbx_description
1 polymer ?
#
loop_
_entity_poly.entity_id
_entity_poly.type
_entity_poly.pdbx_seq_one_letter_code
_entity_poly.pdbx_strand_id
1 'polypeptide(L)'
;SLNCLEWSLLPPVTKEMVAQAEQLRGRFQGDPSFEYEYTEINAEDAERLFEDGEELVIKEEARLVATIDQIDRAVGIIPRGAFVKTPLGSVYENRNFEGLSLTEAKKLSSYFHFTEPVKLKNKTLLEKADLDPFTDFLDSLEHDIPQGKGS
;
A
#
# COMPACT_ATOMS: atom_id res chain seq x y z
N SER A 1 15.30 13.27 0.34
CA SER A 1 16.59 13.96 0.23
C SER A 1 17.32 13.42 -0.99
N LEU A 2 18.00 14.28 -1.76
CA LEU A 2 18.87 13.85 -2.87
C LEU A 2 20.36 13.74 -2.45
N ASN A 3 20.73 14.29 -1.29
CA ASN A 3 22.11 14.41 -0.82
C ASN A 3 22.33 13.92 0.63
N CYS A 4 21.28 13.37 1.27
CA CYS A 4 21.24 12.95 2.67
C CYS A 4 21.48 14.07 3.70
N LEU A 5 21.47 15.33 3.29
CA LEU A 5 21.66 16.50 4.16
C LEU A 5 20.39 17.34 4.23
N GLU A 6 19.75 17.56 3.08
CA GLU A 6 18.56 18.39 2.95
C GLU A 6 17.32 17.53 2.76
N TRP A 7 16.30 17.80 3.57
CA TRP A 7 15.07 17.03 3.60
C TRP A 7 13.89 17.96 3.32
N SER A 8 13.16 17.63 2.26
CA SER A 8 11.88 18.25 1.94
C SER A 8 10.75 17.33 2.42
N LEU A 9 9.71 17.93 2.99
CA LEU A 9 8.51 17.21 3.37
C LEU A 9 7.65 16.99 2.12
N LEU A 10 7.24 15.74 1.90
CA LEU A 10 6.30 15.41 0.84
C LEU A 10 4.86 15.75 1.27
N PRO A 11 3.97 16.15 0.33
CA PRO A 11 2.57 16.39 0.65
C PRO A 11 1.86 15.09 1.05
N PRO A 12 0.73 15.17 1.78
CA PRO A 12 -0.09 13.99 2.07
C PRO A 12 -0.66 13.40 0.77
N VAL A 13 -0.78 12.07 0.73
CA VAL A 13 -1.36 11.37 -0.42
C VAL A 13 -2.87 11.63 -0.53
N THR A 14 -3.37 11.89 -1.74
CA THR A 14 -4.80 11.93 -2.06
C THR A 14 -5.18 10.81 -3.03
N LYS A 15 -6.48 10.53 -3.15
CA LYS A 15 -6.97 9.47 -4.05
C LYS A 15 -6.76 9.83 -5.52
N GLU A 16 -6.87 11.11 -5.83
CA GLU A 16 -6.67 11.69 -7.15
C GLU A 16 -5.21 11.48 -7.58
N MET A 17 -4.24 11.78 -6.71
CA MET A 17 -2.81 11.52 -6.96
C MET A 17 -2.53 10.05 -7.27
N VAL A 18 -3.17 9.12 -6.54
CA VAL A 18 -3.02 7.68 -6.75
C VAL A 18 -3.56 7.27 -8.12
N ALA A 19 -4.80 7.66 -8.44
CA ALA A 19 -5.42 7.36 -9.73
C ALA A 19 -4.63 7.94 -10.90
N GLN A 20 -4.13 9.16 -10.74
CA GLN A 20 -3.29 9.85 -11.70
C GLN A 20 -1.94 9.16 -11.91
N ALA A 21 -1.26 8.75 -10.84
CA ALA A 21 0.03 8.08 -10.89
C ALA A 21 -0.06 6.66 -11.48
N GLU A 22 -1.17 5.96 -11.28
CA GLU A 22 -1.42 4.62 -11.85
C GLU A 22 -1.42 4.61 -13.38
N GLN A 23 -1.74 5.74 -14.01
CA GLN A 23 -1.72 5.90 -15.46
C GLN A 23 -0.29 6.06 -16.01
N LEU A 24 0.65 6.56 -15.19
CA LEU A 24 2.02 6.78 -15.61
C LEU A 24 2.87 5.51 -15.48
N ARG A 25 3.75 5.32 -16.46
CA ARG A 25 4.76 4.26 -16.48
C ARG A 25 6.11 4.87 -16.85
N GLY A 26 7.19 4.25 -16.39
CA GLY A 26 8.56 4.73 -16.67
C GLY A 26 9.27 5.27 -15.44
N ARG A 27 10.47 5.82 -15.66
CA ARG A 27 11.37 6.27 -14.58
C ARG A 27 10.97 7.66 -14.04
N PHE A 28 11.43 7.97 -12.84
CA PHE A 28 11.43 9.34 -12.31
C PHE A 28 12.60 10.13 -12.92
N GLN A 29 12.42 11.44 -13.08
CA GLN A 29 13.42 12.38 -13.61
C GLN A 29 14.41 12.82 -12.52
N GLY A 30 14.01 12.79 -11.25
CA GLY A 30 14.81 13.24 -10.11
C GLY A 30 14.64 14.71 -9.76
N ASP A 31 13.60 15.37 -10.28
CA ASP A 31 13.23 16.75 -9.97
C ASP A 31 11.77 16.78 -9.47
N PRO A 32 11.53 17.05 -8.18
CA PRO A 32 10.19 17.13 -7.60
C PRO A 32 9.23 18.09 -8.33
N SER A 33 9.76 19.13 -8.99
CA SER A 33 8.97 20.14 -9.72
C SER A 33 8.68 19.75 -11.17
N PHE A 34 9.23 18.63 -11.65
CA PHE A 34 8.98 18.15 -13.02
C PHE A 34 7.50 17.83 -13.22
N GLU A 35 6.95 18.24 -14.35
CA GLU A 35 5.55 18.10 -14.70
C GLU A 35 5.39 17.08 -15.83
N TYR A 36 4.59 16.04 -15.60
CA TYR A 36 4.25 15.03 -16.60
C TYR A 36 2.96 15.45 -17.31
N GLU A 37 3.02 15.56 -18.63
CA GLU A 37 1.83 15.74 -19.49
C GLU A 37 1.22 14.38 -19.86
N TYR A 38 -0.11 14.23 -19.76
CA TYR A 38 -0.79 12.93 -19.97
C TYR A 38 -0.81 12.44 -21.43
N THR A 39 -0.25 13.17 -22.39
CA THR A 39 -0.20 12.78 -23.81
C THR A 39 0.61 11.51 -24.09
N GLU A 40 1.29 10.94 -23.08
CA GLU A 40 2.10 9.71 -23.18
C GLU A 40 1.39 8.44 -22.69
N ILE A 41 0.10 8.49 -22.33
CA ILE A 41 -0.67 7.36 -21.79
C ILE A 41 -1.86 6.99 -22.70
N ASN A 42 -2.20 5.70 -22.74
CA ASN A 42 -3.32 5.10 -23.48
C ASN A 42 -4.59 5.99 -23.49
N ALA A 43 -4.99 6.45 -24.68
CA ALA A 43 -6.08 7.41 -24.87
C ALA A 43 -7.45 6.94 -24.31
N GLU A 44 -7.67 5.62 -24.20
CA GLU A 44 -8.94 5.05 -23.71
C GLU A 44 -9.13 5.19 -22.18
N ASP A 45 -8.06 5.31 -21.40
CA ASP A 45 -8.11 5.40 -19.94
C ASP A 45 -8.22 6.85 -19.44
N ALA A 46 -7.78 7.82 -20.26
CA ALA A 46 -7.81 9.24 -19.94
C ALA A 46 -9.23 9.83 -19.96
N GLU A 47 -10.09 9.43 -20.91
CA GLU A 47 -11.46 9.97 -21.04
C GLU A 47 -12.39 9.67 -19.84
N ARG A 48 -12.06 8.67 -19.01
CA ARG A 48 -12.91 8.28 -17.86
C ARG A 48 -12.59 9.02 -16.56
N LEU A 49 -11.44 9.70 -16.47
CA LEU A 49 -10.93 10.25 -15.21
C LEU A 49 -11.14 11.76 -15.07
N PHE A 50 -11.33 12.47 -16.18
CA PHE A 50 -11.43 13.93 -16.17
C PHE A 50 -12.84 14.36 -16.62
N GLU A 51 -13.63 14.92 -15.70
CA GLU A 51 -14.79 15.74 -16.05
C GLU A 51 -14.30 17.14 -16.41
N ASP A 52 -14.59 17.61 -17.63
CA ASP A 52 -14.45 18.98 -18.13
C ASP A 52 -13.26 19.81 -17.60
N GLY A 53 -12.10 19.68 -18.27
CA GLY A 53 -11.14 20.78 -18.38
C GLY A 53 -10.14 20.99 -17.25
N GLU A 54 -9.97 20.01 -16.34
CA GLU A 54 -8.83 20.03 -15.41
C GLU A 54 -7.50 19.79 -16.14
N GLU A 55 -6.48 20.58 -15.81
CA GLU A 55 -5.14 20.47 -16.41
C GLU A 55 -4.57 19.07 -16.18
N LEU A 56 -4.32 18.37 -17.29
CA LEU A 56 -3.72 17.05 -17.40
C LEU A 56 -2.22 17.10 -17.07
N VAL A 57 -1.87 17.54 -15.88
CA VAL A 57 -0.49 17.68 -15.43
C VAL A 57 -0.35 17.14 -14.02
N ILE A 58 0.60 16.23 -13.82
CA ILE A 58 0.97 15.74 -12.49
C ILE A 58 2.44 16.06 -12.22
N LYS A 59 2.72 16.68 -11.08
CA LYS A 59 4.09 16.90 -10.62
C LYS A 59 4.74 15.60 -10.17
N GLU A 60 6.05 15.50 -10.37
CA GLU A 60 6.84 14.34 -9.97
C GLU A 60 6.74 14.07 -8.46
N GLU A 61 6.72 15.10 -7.61
CA GLU A 61 6.50 14.92 -6.18
C GLU A 61 5.17 14.24 -5.85
N ALA A 62 4.11 14.54 -6.59
CA ALA A 62 2.80 13.95 -6.39
C ALA A 62 2.77 12.48 -6.83
N ARG A 63 3.36 12.20 -8.00
CA ARG A 63 3.56 10.83 -8.49
C ARG A 63 4.40 10.01 -7.51
N LEU A 64 5.45 10.60 -6.95
CA LEU A 64 6.34 9.94 -6.00
C LEU A 64 5.58 9.56 -4.73
N VAL A 65 4.82 10.48 -4.15
CA VAL A 65 4.00 10.21 -2.94
C VAL A 65 3.01 9.09 -3.18
N ALA A 66 2.27 9.13 -4.29
CA ALA A 66 1.32 8.09 -4.65
C ALA A 66 2.01 6.72 -4.83
N THR A 67 3.20 6.71 -5.46
CA THR A 67 3.96 5.48 -5.65
C THR A 67 4.46 4.90 -4.33
N ILE A 68 4.93 5.74 -3.40
CA ILE A 68 5.33 5.32 -2.05
C ILE A 68 4.13 4.71 -1.31
N ASP A 69 2.98 5.38 -1.29
CA ASP A 69 1.77 4.86 -0.63
C ASP A 69 1.33 3.50 -1.20
N GLN A 70 1.37 3.33 -2.53
CA GLN A 70 1.07 2.05 -3.18
C GLN A 70 2.05 0.95 -2.77
N ILE A 71 3.36 1.25 -2.76
CA ILE A 71 4.39 0.29 -2.33
C ILE A 71 4.17 -0.07 -0.87
N ASP A 72 4.08 0.91 0.03
CA ASP A 72 3.93 0.69 1.47
C ASP A 72 2.70 -0.17 1.79
N ARG A 73 1.57 0.08 1.11
CA ARG A 73 0.35 -0.74 1.27
C ARG A 73 0.50 -2.16 0.74
N ALA A 74 1.28 -2.36 -0.33
CA ALA A 74 1.42 -3.65 -0.97
C ALA A 74 2.49 -4.54 -0.33
N VAL A 75 3.54 -3.95 0.26
CA VAL A 75 4.70 -4.70 0.75
C VAL A 75 5.07 -4.41 2.21
N GLY A 76 4.43 -3.43 2.85
CA GLY A 76 4.55 -3.22 4.29
C GLY A 76 3.94 -4.41 5.02
N ILE A 77 4.76 -5.19 5.72
CA ILE A 77 4.32 -6.41 6.39
C ILE A 77 4.82 -6.49 7.84
N ILE A 78 4.09 -7.23 8.66
CA ILE A 78 4.47 -7.56 10.04
C ILE A 78 4.27 -9.05 10.33
N PRO A 79 5.04 -9.63 11.25
CA PRO A 79 4.80 -11.00 11.68
C PRO A 79 3.54 -11.08 12.56
N ARG A 80 2.79 -12.18 12.41
CA ARG A 80 1.61 -12.51 13.23
C ARG A 80 2.00 -12.53 14.71
N GLY A 81 1.22 -11.84 15.53
CA GLY A 81 1.44 -11.74 16.98
C GLY A 81 2.37 -10.61 17.43
N ALA A 82 3.04 -9.88 16.51
CA ALA A 82 3.84 -8.70 16.89
C ALA A 82 2.99 -7.52 17.38
N PHE A 83 1.72 -7.47 16.99
CA PHE A 83 0.76 -6.49 17.46
C PHE A 83 -0.49 -7.20 17.96
N VAL A 84 -1.18 -6.58 18.91
CA VAL A 84 -2.45 -7.05 19.46
C VAL A 84 -3.50 -5.94 19.40
N LYS A 85 -4.72 -6.31 19.06
CA LYS A 85 -5.89 -5.44 19.05
C LYS A 85 -6.74 -5.68 20.28
N THR A 86 -7.02 -4.62 21.02
CA THR A 86 -7.90 -4.66 22.18
C THR A 86 -9.38 -4.73 21.74
N PRO A 87 -10.31 -5.15 22.63
CA PRO A 87 -11.74 -5.14 22.32
C PRO A 87 -12.30 -3.73 22.01
N LEU A 88 -11.62 -2.68 22.49
CA LEU A 88 -11.96 -1.28 22.19
C LEU A 88 -11.44 -0.82 20.81
N GLY A 89 -10.68 -1.67 20.11
CA GLY A 89 -10.17 -1.42 18.78
C GLY A 89 -8.75 -0.83 18.72
N SER A 90 -8.18 -0.40 19.86
CA SER A 90 -6.81 0.11 19.92
C SER A 90 -5.79 -1.01 19.68
N VAL A 91 -4.73 -0.69 18.92
CA VAL A 91 -3.66 -1.63 18.53
C VAL A 91 -2.35 -1.24 19.23
N TYR A 92 -1.64 -2.22 19.77
CA TYR A 92 -0.37 -2.03 20.47
C TYR A 92 0.65 -3.08 20.05
N GLU A 93 1.93 -2.74 20.14
CA GLU A 93 3.01 -3.72 20.07
C GLU A 93 2.86 -4.76 21.18
N ASN A 94 2.99 -6.03 20.82
CA ASN A 94 2.98 -7.12 21.76
C ASN A 94 4.38 -7.30 22.37
N ARG A 95 4.56 -6.78 23.58
CA ARG A 95 5.85 -6.86 24.30
C ARG A 95 6.32 -8.27 24.63
N ASN A 96 5.42 -9.26 24.55
CA ASN A 96 5.75 -10.68 24.76
C ASN A 96 6.12 -11.40 23.45
N PHE A 97 6.09 -10.70 22.31
CA PHE A 97 6.46 -11.29 21.03
C PHE A 97 7.99 -11.37 20.91
N GLU A 98 8.52 -12.59 20.89
CA GLU A 98 9.96 -12.86 20.81
C GLU A 98 10.44 -13.13 19.38
N GLY A 99 9.55 -12.99 18.39
CA GLY A 99 9.82 -13.35 17.00
C GLY A 99 9.12 -14.65 16.57
N LEU A 100 9.12 -14.90 15.26
CA LEU A 100 8.63 -16.15 14.69
C LEU A 100 9.70 -17.25 14.81
N SER A 101 9.27 -18.50 14.98
CA SER A 101 10.19 -19.63 14.81
C SER A 101 10.67 -19.73 13.36
N LEU A 102 11.78 -20.43 13.12
CA LEU A 102 12.31 -20.66 11.77
C LEU A 102 11.28 -21.33 10.83
N THR A 103 10.41 -22.17 11.38
CA THR A 103 9.37 -22.88 10.61
C THR A 103 8.23 -21.96 10.24
N GLU A 104 7.83 -21.05 11.13
CA GLU A 104 6.78 -20.06 10.88
C GLU A 104 7.27 -18.94 9.96
N ALA A 105 8.51 -18.49 10.13
CA ALA A 105 9.09 -17.43 9.32
C ALA A 105 9.10 -17.73 7.82
N LYS A 106 8.99 -19.00 7.43
CA LYS A 106 8.89 -19.46 6.03
C LYS A 106 7.46 -19.53 5.48
N LYS A 107 6.44 -19.28 6.30
CA LYS A 107 5.02 -19.39 5.91
C LYS A 107 4.42 -18.01 5.72
N LEU A 108 3.80 -17.78 4.57
CA LEU A 108 3.08 -16.52 4.30
C LEU A 108 1.96 -16.25 5.30
N SER A 109 1.29 -17.30 5.80
CA SER A 109 0.25 -17.17 6.83
C SER A 109 0.75 -16.65 8.18
N SER A 110 2.06 -16.63 8.41
CA SER A 110 2.69 -16.05 9.61
C SER A 110 2.95 -14.55 9.48
N TYR A 111 2.51 -13.91 8.40
CA TYR A 111 2.67 -12.47 8.17
C TYR A 111 1.35 -11.83 7.75
N PHE A 112 1.21 -10.56 8.09
CA PHE A 112 0.09 -9.71 7.70
C PHE A 112 0.58 -8.47 6.96
N HIS A 113 -0.26 -7.93 6.09
CA HIS A 113 -0.12 -6.57 5.56
C HIS A 113 -0.26 -5.56 6.70
N PHE A 114 0.67 -4.60 6.78
CA PHE A 114 0.71 -3.54 7.79
C PHE A 114 -0.04 -2.29 7.32
N THR A 115 -1.31 -2.50 6.96
CA THR A 115 -2.23 -1.45 6.53
C THR A 115 -3.65 -1.79 6.99
N GLU A 116 -4.58 -0.87 6.80
CA GLU A 116 -5.99 -1.09 7.12
C GLU A 116 -6.52 -2.31 6.33
N PRO A 117 -7.12 -3.31 7.01
CA PRO A 117 -7.52 -4.54 6.35
C PRO A 117 -8.68 -4.31 5.38
N VAL A 118 -8.58 -4.90 4.19
CA VAL A 118 -9.59 -4.88 3.13
C VAL A 118 -10.20 -6.26 2.96
N LYS A 119 -9.37 -7.31 2.88
CA LYS A 119 -9.82 -8.69 2.62
C LYS A 119 -10.53 -9.30 3.83
N LEU A 120 -10.05 -9.04 5.04
CA LEU A 120 -10.61 -9.54 6.30
C LEU A 120 -12.05 -9.08 6.50
N LYS A 121 -12.37 -7.84 6.09
CA LYS A 121 -13.73 -7.29 6.15
C LYS A 121 -14.71 -8.12 5.33
N ASN A 122 -14.25 -8.67 4.21
CA ASN A 122 -15.03 -9.44 3.25
C ASN A 122 -15.14 -10.95 3.58
N LYS A 123 -14.45 -11.44 4.63
CA LYS A 123 -14.56 -12.85 5.05
C LYS A 123 -15.97 -13.17 5.60
N THR A 124 -16.42 -14.39 5.32
CA THR A 124 -17.67 -14.96 5.84
C THR A 124 -17.62 -15.16 7.37
N LEU A 125 -18.79 -15.35 8.00
CA LEU A 125 -18.86 -15.63 9.44
C LEU A 125 -18.13 -16.92 9.82
N LEU A 126 -18.20 -17.95 8.97
CA LEU A 126 -17.54 -19.23 9.21
C LEU A 126 -16.02 -19.06 9.19
N GLU A 127 -15.48 -18.37 8.19
CA GLU A 127 -14.03 -18.10 8.11
C GLU A 127 -13.53 -17.21 9.26
N LYS A 128 -14.37 -16.31 9.77
CA LYS A 128 -14.03 -15.46 10.93
C LYS A 128 -14.05 -16.23 12.25
N ALA A 129 -14.76 -17.36 12.34
CA ALA A 129 -14.83 -18.16 13.55
C ALA A 129 -13.50 -18.86 13.88
N ASP A 130 -12.65 -19.08 12.87
CA ASP A 130 -11.32 -19.70 13.02
C ASP A 130 -10.21 -18.68 13.34
N LEU A 131 -10.53 -17.38 13.38
CA LEU A 131 -9.56 -16.31 13.62
C LEU A 131 -9.53 -15.90 15.10
N ASP A 132 -8.34 -15.58 15.61
CA ASP A 132 -8.20 -14.92 16.90
C ASP A 132 -8.40 -13.40 16.73
N PRO A 133 -9.47 -12.79 17.27
CA PRO A 133 -9.74 -11.36 17.09
C PRO A 133 -8.66 -10.43 17.69
N PHE A 134 -7.83 -10.93 18.61
CA PHE A 134 -6.75 -10.15 19.21
C PHE A 134 -5.51 -10.09 18.32
N THR A 135 -5.21 -11.16 17.57
CA THR A 135 -3.96 -11.29 16.81
C THR A 135 -4.17 -11.34 15.30
N ASP A 136 -5.32 -11.85 14.82
CA ASP A 136 -5.67 -12.02 13.40
C ASP A 136 -6.60 -10.90 12.91
N PHE A 137 -6.25 -9.65 13.20
CA PHE A 137 -7.06 -8.47 12.86
C PHE A 137 -6.64 -7.75 11.57
N LEU A 138 -5.67 -8.29 10.84
CA LEU A 138 -5.13 -7.75 9.57
C LEU A 138 -5.21 -8.78 8.43
N ASP A 139 -4.90 -8.34 7.21
CA ASP A 139 -4.94 -9.19 6.02
C ASP A 139 -3.72 -10.11 5.93
N SER A 140 -3.94 -11.43 5.87
CA SER A 140 -2.90 -12.45 5.72
C SER A 140 -2.31 -12.47 4.32
N LEU A 141 -0.99 -12.64 4.22
CA LEU A 141 -0.29 -12.83 2.94
C LEU A 141 -0.59 -14.18 2.28
N GLU A 142 -1.16 -15.14 3.02
CA GLU A 142 -1.48 -16.47 2.50
C GLU A 142 -2.44 -16.44 1.30
N HIS A 143 -3.28 -15.40 1.21
CA HIS A 143 -4.28 -15.23 0.15
C HIS A 143 -3.89 -14.13 -0.84
N ASP A 144 -2.61 -13.78 -0.91
CA ASP A 144 -2.12 -12.87 -1.94
C ASP A 144 -2.02 -13.58 -3.28
N ILE A 145 -2.60 -12.94 -4.30
CA ILE A 145 -2.55 -13.40 -5.67
C ILE A 145 -1.51 -12.54 -6.38
N PRO A 146 -0.40 -13.11 -6.86
CA PRO A 146 0.60 -12.34 -7.58
C PRO A 146 0.01 -11.77 -8.86
N GLN A 147 0.03 -10.44 -9.00
CA GLN A 147 -0.37 -9.75 -10.22
C GLN A 147 0.79 -9.74 -11.20
N GLY A 148 1.06 -10.88 -11.82
CA GLY A 148 2.02 -11.00 -12.91
C GLY A 148 1.44 -11.88 -14.01
N LYS A 149 1.33 -11.36 -15.23
CA LYS A 149 1.32 -12.24 -16.40
C LYS A 149 2.77 -12.69 -16.56
N GLY A 150 3.03 -13.98 -16.35
CA GLY A 150 4.34 -14.56 -16.69
C GLY A 150 4.67 -14.17 -18.12
N SER A 151 5.77 -13.42 -18.29
CA SER A 151 6.34 -13.15 -19.61
C SER A 151 6.98 -14.41 -20.18
#